data_AF-A0A518H788-F1
#
_entry.id   AF-A0A518H788-F1
#
_cell.length_a   1.000
_cell.length_b   1.000
_cell.length_c   1.000
_cell.angle_alpha   90.00
_cell.angle_beta   90.00
_cell.angle_gamma   90.00
#
_symmetry.space_group_name_H-M   'P 1'
#
loop_
_entity.id
_entity.type
_entity.pdbx_description
1 polymer ?
#
loop_
_entity_poly.entity_id
_entity_poly.type
_entity_poly.pdbx_seq_one_letter_code
_entity_poly.pdbx_strand_id
1 'polypeptide(L)'
;MPDDIQHRLVVGLLLWSLASLGAATVGLYARPSEFWRSFWFMSGIWGLIDGLIGWSALLGEPGTAAKLLPALRINAGLDLLYLASAGVLLSRKGPMLRGFGLGVLVQGSFLLAFDGYYWWRCAGLVG
;
A
#
# COMPACT_ATOMS: atom_id res chain seq x y z
N MET A 1 15.68 -1.75 20.05
CA MET A 1 15.54 -3.22 20.20
C MET A 1 15.01 -3.77 18.89
N PRO A 2 15.56 -4.88 18.38
CA PRO A 2 15.11 -5.56 17.15
C PRO A 2 13.60 -5.87 17.13
N ASP A 3 12.98 -5.94 18.30
CA ASP A 3 11.57 -6.30 18.53
C ASP A 3 10.57 -5.20 18.13
N ASP A 4 11.05 -3.99 17.81
CA ASP A 4 10.22 -2.80 17.58
C ASP A 4 9.89 -2.56 16.09
N ILE A 5 10.49 -3.32 15.17
CA ILE A 5 10.39 -3.07 13.73
C ILE A 5 9.04 -3.45 13.14
N GLN A 6 8.46 -4.57 13.58
CA GLN A 6 7.11 -4.97 13.19
C GLN A 6 6.09 -3.93 13.65
N HIS A 7 6.22 -3.44 14.89
CA HIS A 7 5.29 -2.48 15.42
C HIS A 7 5.27 -1.19 14.58
N ARG A 8 6.45 -0.66 14.22
CA ARG A 8 6.56 0.53 13.36
C ARG A 8 6.02 0.30 11.95
N LEU A 9 6.29 -0.87 11.37
CA LEU A 9 5.74 -1.27 10.07
C LEU A 9 4.21 -1.28 10.13
N VAL A 10 3.63 -1.96 11.12
CA VAL A 10 2.19 -2.10 11.26
C VAL A 10 1.53 -0.74 11.53
N VAL A 11 2.09 0.09 12.41
CA VAL A 11 1.58 1.45 12.66
C VAL A 11 1.64 2.29 11.39
N GLY A 12 2.75 2.24 10.64
CA GLY A 12 2.89 2.97 9.37
C GLY A 12 1.84 2.54 8.34
N LEU A 13 1.61 1.24 8.20
CA LEU A 13 0.62 0.68 7.27
C LEU A 13 -0.81 1.07 7.67
N LEU A 14 -1.14 1.02 8.97
CA LEU A 14 -2.45 1.43 9.49
C LEU A 14 -2.70 2.94 9.32
N LEU A 15 -1.68 3.78 9.51
CA LEU A 15 -1.78 5.21 9.26
C LEU A 15 -2.02 5.51 7.77
N TRP A 16 -1.31 4.80 6.88
CA TRP A 16 -1.53 4.90 5.44
C TRP A 16 -2.93 4.45 5.03
N SER A 17 -3.40 3.34 5.59
CA SER A 17 -4.77 2.84 5.42
C SER A 17 -5.81 3.87 5.84
N LEU A 18 -5.68 4.41 7.05
CA LEU A 18 -6.62 5.42 7.58
C LEU A 18 -6.62 6.68 6.72
N ALA A 19 -5.45 7.17 6.32
CA ALA A 19 -5.33 8.34 5.45
C ALA A 19 -5.97 8.08 4.08
N SER A 20 -5.70 6.92 3.46
CA SER A 20 -6.26 6.53 2.17
C SER A 20 -7.78 6.38 2.22
N LEU A 21 -8.31 5.72 3.26
CA LEU A 21 -9.75 5.57 3.46
C LEU A 21 -10.43 6.92 3.71
N GLY A 22 -9.87 7.75 4.60
CA GLY A 22 -10.41 9.08 4.89
C GLY A 22 -10.41 9.97 3.64
N ALA A 23 -9.30 10.02 2.90
CA ALA A 23 -9.19 10.77 1.66
C ALA A 23 -10.15 10.24 0.59
N ALA A 24 -10.30 8.92 0.46
CA ALA A 24 -11.25 8.30 -0.46
C ALA A 24 -12.71 8.65 -0.11
N THR A 25 -13.09 8.60 1.17
CA THR A 25 -14.44 8.98 1.62
C THR A 25 -14.73 10.44 1.28
N VAL A 26 -13.84 11.37 1.62
CA VAL A 26 -13.99 12.80 1.30
C VAL A 26 -14.03 13.01 -0.21
N GLY A 27 -13.12 12.39 -0.95
CA GLY A 27 -13.01 12.51 -2.40
C GLY A 27 -14.23 11.98 -3.15
N LEU A 28 -14.81 10.87 -2.72
CA LEU A 28 -16.04 10.31 -3.29
C LEU A 28 -17.27 11.14 -2.94
N TYR A 29 -17.34 11.66 -1.71
CA TYR A 29 -18.45 12.51 -1.25
C TYR A 29 -18.55 13.82 -2.06
N ALA A 30 -17.42 14.34 -2.55
CA ALA A 30 -17.35 15.56 -3.35
C ALA A 30 -17.96 15.46 -4.77
N ARG A 31 -18.65 14.35 -5.10
CA ARG A 31 -19.26 14.07 -6.43
C ARG A 31 -18.31 14.33 -7.60
N PRO A 32 -17.15 13.67 -7.60
CA PRO A 32 -16.10 13.91 -8.59
C PRO A 32 -16.50 13.46 -10.00
N SER A 33 -15.75 13.95 -11.00
CA SER A 33 -15.82 13.40 -12.37
C SER A 33 -15.47 11.91 -12.38
N GLU A 34 -15.82 11.20 -13.47
CA GLU A 34 -15.62 9.74 -13.56
C GLU A 34 -14.16 9.32 -13.29
N PHE A 35 -13.18 10.05 -13.81
CA PHE A 35 -11.76 9.81 -13.56
C PHE A 35 -11.43 9.85 -12.06
N TRP A 36 -11.81 10.94 -11.39
CA TRP A 36 -11.50 11.15 -9.98
C TRP A 36 -12.31 10.21 -9.07
N ARG A 37 -13.54 9.87 -9.46
CA ARG A 37 -14.35 8.85 -8.77
C ARG A 37 -13.63 7.51 -8.78
N SER A 38 -13.12 7.08 -9.93
CA SER A 38 -12.35 5.84 -10.06
C SER A 38 -11.06 5.88 -9.25
N PHE A 39 -10.33 7.00 -9.28
CA PHE A 39 -9.15 7.20 -8.45
C PHE A 39 -9.45 6.99 -6.95
N TRP A 40 -10.43 7.72 -6.41
CA TRP A 40 -10.78 7.62 -4.99
C TRP A 40 -11.32 6.25 -4.61
N PHE A 41 -12.12 5.62 -5.48
CA PHE A 41 -12.60 4.27 -5.26
C PHE A 41 -11.43 3.27 -5.15
N MET A 42 -10.47 3.35 -6.07
CA MET A 42 -9.28 2.51 -6.05
C MET A 42 -8.40 2.77 -4.81
N SER A 43 -8.21 4.03 -4.42
CA SER A 43 -7.49 4.38 -3.18
C SER A 43 -8.20 3.84 -1.94
N GLY A 44 -9.53 3.87 -1.90
CA GLY A 44 -10.31 3.30 -0.80
C GLY A 44 -10.18 1.78 -0.71
N ILE A 45 -10.18 1.06 -1.84
CA ILE A 45 -9.96 -0.39 -1.87
C ILE A 45 -8.60 -0.76 -1.29
N TRP A 46 -7.52 -0.11 -1.77
CA TRP A 46 -6.17 -0.37 -1.26
C TRP A 46 -6.04 0.01 0.20
N GLY A 47 -6.56 1.17 0.60
CA GLY A 47 -6.61 1.57 2.01
C GLY A 47 -7.32 0.54 2.90
N LEU A 48 -8.40 -0.08 2.42
CA LEU A 48 -9.08 -1.15 3.16
C LEU A 48 -8.21 -2.42 3.26
N ILE A 49 -7.59 -2.84 2.15
CA ILE A 49 -6.72 -4.03 2.10
C ILE A 49 -5.54 -3.85 3.07
N ASP A 50 -4.84 -2.71 2.99
CA ASP A 50 -3.71 -2.38 3.87
C ASP A 50 -4.12 -2.35 5.34
N GLY A 51 -5.31 -1.82 5.62
CA GLY A 51 -5.89 -1.79 6.96
C GLY A 51 -6.14 -3.18 7.51
N LEU A 52 -6.68 -4.08 6.69
CA LEU A 52 -6.91 -5.48 7.08
C LEU A 52 -5.60 -6.23 7.30
N ILE A 53 -4.59 -6.00 6.45
CA ILE A 53 -3.24 -6.57 6.62
C ILE A 53 -2.63 -6.08 7.93
N GLY A 54 -2.60 -4.77 8.16
CA GLY A 54 -2.05 -4.16 9.37
C GLY A 54 -2.79 -4.63 10.64
N TRP A 55 -4.13 -4.71 10.58
CA TRP A 55 -4.94 -5.23 11.68
C TRP A 55 -4.65 -6.70 11.98
N SER A 56 -4.56 -7.54 10.94
CA SER A 56 -4.22 -8.96 11.13
C SER A 56 -2.83 -9.14 11.75
N ALA A 57 -1.87 -8.28 11.42
CA ALA A 57 -0.53 -8.29 11.98
C ALA A 57 -0.47 -7.79 13.44
N LEU A 58 -1.45 -7.02 13.91
CA LEU A 58 -1.60 -6.68 15.35
C LEU A 58 -2.12 -7.85 16.17
N LEU A 59 -2.98 -8.70 15.57
CA LEU A 59 -3.57 -9.86 16.25
C LEU A 59 -2.66 -11.09 16.21
N GLY A 60 -1.70 -11.12 15.27
CA GLY A 60 -0.75 -12.21 15.11
C GLY A 60 0.43 -12.14 16.08
N GLU A 61 1.24 -13.20 16.06
CA GLU A 61 2.47 -13.27 16.83
C GLU A 61 3.49 -12.22 16.36
N PRO A 62 4.24 -11.59 17.29
CA PRO A 62 5.37 -10.74 16.93
C PRO A 62 6.39 -11.50 16.07
N GLY A 63 6.58 -11.01 14.86
CA GLY A 63 7.56 -11.46 13.89
C GLY A 63 8.92 -10.81 14.13
N THR A 64 9.97 -11.62 14.02
CA THR A 64 11.35 -11.14 14.04
C THR A 64 11.75 -10.59 12.67
N ALA A 65 12.78 -9.74 12.61
CA ALA A 65 13.31 -9.21 11.35
C ALA A 65 13.60 -10.32 10.31
N ALA A 66 14.13 -11.47 10.76
CA ALA A 66 14.40 -12.62 9.90
C ALA A 66 13.13 -13.24 9.28
N LYS A 67 11.99 -13.22 10.00
CA LYS A 67 10.69 -13.72 9.49
C LYS A 67 10.02 -12.72 8.54
N LEU A 68 10.23 -11.42 8.74
CA LEU A 68 9.64 -10.36 7.90
C LEU A 68 10.33 -10.21 6.55
N LEU A 69 11.64 -10.48 6.49
CA LEU A 69 12.48 -10.22 5.32
C LEU A 69 11.98 -10.92 4.03
N PRO A 70 11.58 -12.21 4.03
CA PRO A 70 11.03 -12.85 2.84
C PRO A 70 9.70 -12.22 2.40
N ALA A 71 8.81 -11.90 3.35
CA ALA A 71 7.50 -11.32 3.05
C ALA A 71 7.63 -9.93 2.42
N LEU A 72 8.47 -9.06 2.99
CA LEU A 72 8.76 -7.73 2.47
C LEU A 72 9.38 -7.77 1.07
N ARG A 73 10.25 -8.74 0.80
CA ARG A 73 10.83 -8.93 -0.55
C ARG A 73 9.77 -9.32 -1.58
N ILE A 74 8.85 -10.21 -1.19
CA ILE A 74 7.76 -10.64 -2.06
C ILE A 74 6.82 -9.45 -2.34
N ASN A 75 6.42 -8.70 -1.32
CA ASN A 75 5.55 -7.55 -1.49
C ASN A 75 6.18 -6.47 -2.38
N ALA A 76 7.44 -6.09 -2.14
CA ALA A 76 8.13 -5.14 -3.00
C ALA A 76 8.18 -5.62 -4.47
N GLY A 77 8.28 -6.93 -4.70
CA GLY A 77 8.16 -7.52 -6.03
C GLY A 77 6.75 -7.40 -6.62
N LEU A 78 5.71 -7.63 -5.81
CA LEU A 78 4.31 -7.42 -6.21
C LEU A 78 4.03 -5.95 -6.53
N ASP A 79 4.59 -5.01 -5.77
CA ASP A 79 4.43 -3.58 -6.02
C ASP A 79 4.97 -3.16 -7.39
N LEU A 80 6.11 -3.73 -7.83
CA LEU A 80 6.60 -3.51 -9.19
C LEU A 80 5.60 -3.99 -10.25
N LEU A 81 4.93 -5.12 -10.02
CA LEU A 81 3.87 -5.61 -10.90
C LEU A 81 2.63 -4.72 -10.89
N TYR A 82 2.26 -4.19 -9.71
CA TYR A 82 1.18 -3.22 -9.58
C TYR A 82 1.50 -1.92 -10.31
N LEU A 83 2.73 -1.41 -10.20
CA LEU A 83 3.19 -0.22 -10.94
C LEU A 83 3.19 -0.43 -12.46
N ALA A 84 3.62 -1.60 -12.93
CA ALA A 84 3.51 -1.94 -14.35
C ALA A 84 2.04 -1.95 -14.81
N SER A 85 1.16 -2.56 -14.01
CA SER A 85 -0.28 -2.59 -14.28
C SER A 85 -0.90 -1.18 -14.27
N ALA A 86 -0.46 -0.31 -13.36
CA ALA A 86 -0.85 1.10 -13.31
C ALA A 86 -0.47 1.84 -14.60
N GLY A 87 0.76 1.63 -15.12
CA GLY A 87 1.21 2.17 -16.40
C GLY A 87 0.32 1.71 -17.57
N VAL A 88 -0.03 0.42 -17.60
CA VAL A 88 -0.97 -0.12 -18.61
C VAL A 88 -2.34 0.53 -18.50
N LEU A 89 -2.88 0.70 -17.30
CA LEU A 89 -4.19 1.33 -17.08
C LEU A 89 -4.20 2.82 -17.46
N LEU A 90 -3.14 3.55 -17.14
CA LEU A 90 -2.97 4.97 -17.48
C LEU A 90 -2.88 5.20 -19.00
N SER A 91 -2.40 4.22 -19.76
CA SER A 91 -2.33 4.30 -21.23
C SER A 91 -3.68 4.12 -21.94
N ARG A 92 -4.73 3.69 -21.22
CA ARG A 92 -6.06 3.45 -21.80
C ARG A 92 -6.80 4.75 -22.05
N LYS A 93 -7.71 4.76 -23.04
CA LYS A 93 -8.47 5.97 -23.41
C LYS A 93 -9.56 6.36 -22.40
N GLY A 94 -10.16 5.38 -21.72
CA GLY A 94 -11.31 5.61 -20.84
C GLY A 94 -10.92 6.30 -19.52
N PRO A 95 -11.65 7.35 -19.08
CA PRO A 95 -11.34 8.08 -17.85
C PRO A 95 -11.40 7.19 -16.61
N MET A 96 -12.30 6.21 -16.57
CA MET A 96 -12.41 5.23 -15.49
C MET A 96 -11.12 4.43 -15.30
N LEU A 97 -10.61 3.81 -16.37
CA LEU A 97 -9.39 2.99 -16.33
C LEU A 97 -8.15 3.82 -15.97
N ARG A 98 -8.06 5.06 -16.47
CA ARG A 98 -6.98 5.97 -16.11
C ARG A 98 -7.04 6.39 -14.64
N GLY A 99 -8.24 6.62 -14.10
CA GLY A 99 -8.45 6.92 -12.68
C GLY A 99 -8.00 5.76 -11.79
N PHE A 100 -8.38 4.53 -12.14
CA PHE A 100 -7.87 3.33 -11.49
C PHE A 100 -6.34 3.22 -11.59
N GLY A 101 -5.78 3.44 -12.78
CA GLY A 101 -4.34 3.44 -12.99
C GLY A 101 -3.61 4.44 -12.11
N LEU A 102 -4.11 5.67 -11.98
CA LEU A 102 -3.53 6.66 -11.07
C LEU A 102 -3.64 6.22 -9.61
N GLY A 103 -4.77 5.61 -9.22
CA GLY A 103 -4.96 5.09 -7.87
C GLY A 103 -3.93 4.02 -7.52
N VAL A 104 -3.75 3.02 -8.40
CA VAL A 104 -2.74 1.96 -8.23
C VAL A 104 -1.33 2.55 -8.27
N LEU A 105 -1.06 3.54 -9.12
CA LEU A 105 0.25 4.20 -9.18
C LEU A 105 0.61 4.84 -7.84
N VAL A 106 -0.28 5.64 -7.26
CA VAL A 106 -0.02 6.34 -5.99
C VAL A 106 0.15 5.33 -4.85
N GLN A 107 -0.77 4.37 -4.73
CA GLN A 107 -0.77 3.37 -3.65
C GLN A 107 0.45 2.46 -3.76
N GLY A 108 0.71 1.87 -4.94
CA GLY A 108 1.85 1.01 -5.18
C GLY A 108 3.20 1.72 -5.08
N SER A 109 3.29 3.01 -5.42
CA SER A 109 4.54 3.77 -5.25
C SER A 109 4.89 3.97 -3.78
N PHE A 110 3.89 4.25 -2.95
CA PHE A 110 4.08 4.34 -1.51
C PHE A 110 4.49 2.99 -0.93
N LEU A 111 3.74 1.91 -1.25
CA LEU A 111 4.01 0.57 -0.72
C LEU A 111 5.39 0.05 -1.13
N LEU A 112 5.80 0.25 -2.38
CA LEU A 112 7.14 -0.14 -2.84
C LEU A 112 8.24 0.55 -2.03
N ALA A 113 8.11 1.86 -1.79
CA ALA A 113 9.08 2.61 -1.01
C ALA A 113 9.05 2.19 0.47
N PHE A 114 7.87 1.95 1.01
CA PHE A 114 7.64 1.53 2.39
C PHE A 114 8.23 0.14 2.66
N ASP A 115 7.85 -0.86 1.87
CA ASP A 115 8.33 -2.24 1.99
C ASP A 115 9.82 -2.34 1.67
N GLY A 116 10.29 -1.61 0.66
CA GLY A 116 11.72 -1.52 0.36
C GLY A 116 12.53 -0.94 1.52
N TYR A 117 12.02 0.11 2.18
CA TYR A 117 12.64 0.67 3.38
C TYR A 117 12.71 -0.34 4.53
N TYR A 118 11.60 -0.98 4.88
CA TYR A 118 11.59 -1.97 5.96
C TYR A 118 12.39 -3.23 5.63
N TRP A 119 12.42 -3.64 4.37
CA TRP A 119 13.25 -4.74 3.89
C TRP A 119 14.73 -4.43 4.12
N TRP A 120 15.19 -3.25 3.68
CA TRP A 120 16.58 -2.81 3.87
C TRP A 120 16.95 -2.74 5.36
N ARG A 121 16.04 -2.22 6.20
CA ARG A 121 16.21 -2.18 7.66
C ARG A 121 16.30 -3.58 8.27
N CYS A 122 15.46 -4.53 7.85
CA CYS A 122 15.52 -5.92 8.33
C CYS A 122 16.81 -6.61 7.88
N ALA A 123 17.25 -6.39 6.64
CA ALA A 123 18.48 -6.97 6.11
C ALA A 123 19.72 -6.54 6.91
N GLY A 124 19.81 -5.26 7.28
CA GLY A 124 20.91 -4.75 8.12
C GLY A 124 20.87 -5.20 9.59
N LEU A 125 19.79 -5.84 10.05
CA LEU A 125 19.69 -6.42 11.40
C LEU A 125 19.99 -7.93 11.42
N VAL A 126 19.91 -8.60 10.26
CA VAL A 126 20.10 -10.05 10.13
C VAL A 126 21.49 -10.40 9.59
N GLY A 127 22.09 -9.52 8.78
CA GLY A 127 23.49 -9.62 8.34
C GLY A 127 24.46 -9.09 9.39
#